data_AF-A0AAW1M1S4-F1
#
_entry.id   AF-A0AAW1M1S4-F1
#
_cell.length_a   1.000
_cell.length_b   1.000
_cell.length_c   1.000
_cell.angle_alpha   90.00
_cell.angle_beta   90.00
_cell.angle_gamma   90.00
#
_symmetry.space_group_name_H-M   'P 1'
#
loop_
_entity.id
_entity.type
_entity.pdbx_description
1 polymer ?
#
loop_
_entity_poly.entity_id
_entity_poly.type
_entity_poly.pdbx_seq_one_letter_code
_entity_poly.pdbx_strand_id
1 'polypeptide(L)'
;MISMTTRLYEFFGDWYVFMSMFKVKGKKYRRPQVTNLHHFRVEVFLSVINLQLQELEKQFDEISKELLISICSFSPTNQFSSFDIRKLRRLAKFYPNEFPTVELSFMENSLRKYINDILSDDRFSMLKSLSNQLFMKLVETRKHETHSRVYLLLKLVLLLPVSTASVERAFSRMTTIKKQIA
;
A
#
# COMPACT_ATOMS: atom_id res chain seq x y z
N MET A 1 27.55 8.66 1.40
CA MET A 1 26.11 8.37 1.59
C MET A 1 25.72 7.36 0.52
N ILE A 2 25.80 6.07 0.85
CA ILE A 2 25.62 5.00 -0.15
C ILE A 2 24.11 4.79 -0.35
N SER A 3 23.66 4.91 -1.59
CA SER A 3 22.25 4.82 -2.00
C SER A 3 21.64 3.46 -1.66
N MET A 4 20.35 3.45 -1.33
CA MET A 4 19.54 2.26 -1.04
C MET A 4 19.54 1.23 -2.19
N THR A 5 19.89 1.66 -3.40
CA THR A 5 20.10 0.79 -4.58
C THR A 5 21.35 -0.09 -4.45
N THR A 6 22.44 0.39 -3.85
CA THR A 6 23.67 -0.41 -3.68
C THR A 6 23.44 -1.59 -2.72
N ARG A 7 22.63 -1.42 -1.68
CA ARG A 7 22.29 -2.51 -0.74
C ARG A 7 21.37 -3.56 -1.35
N LEU A 8 20.53 -3.20 -2.31
CA LEU A 8 19.69 -4.16 -3.03
C LEU A 8 20.51 -4.98 -4.04
N TYR A 9 21.50 -4.37 -4.73
CA TYR A 9 22.40 -5.12 -5.61
C TYR A 9 23.36 -6.05 -4.86
N GLU A 10 23.82 -5.68 -3.66
CA GLU A 10 24.57 -6.61 -2.79
C GLU A 10 23.68 -7.76 -2.30
N PHE A 11 22.45 -7.47 -1.86
CA PHE A 11 21.51 -8.48 -1.35
C PHE A 11 21.02 -9.47 -2.43
N PHE A 12 20.78 -8.99 -3.66
CA PHE A 12 20.41 -9.86 -4.79
C PHE A 12 21.62 -10.48 -5.49
N GLY A 13 22.78 -9.81 -5.48
CA GLY A 13 24.05 -10.37 -5.96
C GLY A 13 24.44 -11.59 -5.13
N ASP A 14 24.32 -11.51 -3.82
CA ASP A 14 24.52 -12.63 -2.90
C ASP A 14 23.47 -13.73 -3.11
N TRP A 15 22.23 -13.40 -3.44
CA TRP A 15 21.19 -14.40 -3.76
C TRP A 15 21.50 -15.19 -5.04
N TYR A 16 22.02 -14.55 -6.08
CA TYR A 16 22.40 -15.22 -7.34
C TYR A 16 23.66 -16.08 -7.17
N VAL A 17 24.65 -15.58 -6.40
CA VAL A 17 25.84 -16.36 -6.02
C VAL A 17 25.45 -17.55 -5.14
N PHE A 18 24.59 -17.34 -4.14
CA PHE A 18 24.06 -18.39 -3.25
C PHE A 18 23.31 -19.47 -4.02
N MET A 19 22.43 -19.10 -4.96
CA MET A 19 21.74 -20.04 -5.85
C MET A 19 22.70 -20.76 -6.81
N SER A 20 23.75 -20.09 -7.30
CA SER A 20 24.75 -20.69 -8.18
C SER A 20 25.66 -21.72 -7.47
N MET A 21 25.84 -21.58 -6.16
CA MET A 21 26.58 -22.56 -5.34
C MET A 21 25.84 -23.90 -5.17
N PHE A 22 24.53 -23.96 -5.41
CA PHE A 22 23.75 -25.20 -5.36
C PHE A 22 23.76 -26.01 -6.66
N LYS A 23 24.51 -25.58 -7.69
CA LYS A 23 24.50 -26.23 -9.00
C LYS A 23 25.87 -26.66 -9.53
N VAL A 24 26.75 -27.25 -8.72
CA VAL A 24 27.87 -28.07 -9.25
C VAL A 24 28.15 -29.28 -8.35
N LYS A 25 28.17 -30.46 -8.99
CA LYS A 25 28.49 -31.76 -8.40
C LYS A 25 29.87 -31.77 -7.72
N GLY A 26 29.89 -32.23 -6.48
CA GLY A 26 31.03 -32.92 -5.87
C GLY A 26 32.22 -32.06 -5.45
N LYS A 27 32.22 -31.60 -4.19
CA LYS A 27 33.37 -31.62 -3.26
C LYS A 27 32.96 -31.07 -1.89
N LYS A 28 33.42 -31.71 -0.81
CA LYS A 28 33.12 -31.38 0.59
C LYS A 28 33.72 -30.02 0.96
N TYR A 29 32.92 -28.96 0.94
CA TYR A 29 33.26 -27.68 1.57
C TYR A 29 32.79 -27.68 3.03
N ARG A 30 33.69 -27.29 3.95
CA ARG A 30 33.31 -26.95 5.33
C ARG A 30 32.27 -25.83 5.25
N ARG A 31 31.07 -26.11 5.78
CA ARG A 31 29.94 -25.17 5.73
C ARG A 31 30.36 -23.84 6.35
N PRO A 32 30.12 -22.69 5.70
CA PRO A 32 30.09 -21.42 6.41
C PRO A 32 29.05 -21.61 7.52
N GLN A 33 29.45 -21.42 8.77
CA GLN A 33 28.50 -21.41 9.88
C GLN A 33 27.62 -20.18 9.68
N VAL A 34 26.53 -20.34 8.93
CA VAL A 34 25.35 -19.51 9.06
C VAL A 34 24.98 -19.67 10.53
N THR A 35 25.34 -18.68 11.34
CA THR A 35 25.13 -18.72 12.78
C THR A 35 23.66 -19.07 13.02
N ASN A 36 23.37 -20.02 13.91
CA ASN A 36 21.99 -20.44 14.22
C ASN A 36 21.07 -19.23 14.46
N LEU A 37 21.62 -18.12 14.96
CA LEU A 37 20.95 -16.83 15.12
C LEU A 37 20.42 -16.22 13.81
N HIS A 38 21.15 -16.32 12.68
CA HIS A 38 20.71 -15.81 11.39
C HIS A 38 19.62 -16.71 10.78
N HIS A 39 19.79 -18.03 10.85
CA HIS A 39 18.76 -18.99 10.45
C HIS A 39 17.47 -18.78 11.25
N PHE A 40 17.57 -18.64 12.59
CA PHE A 40 16.40 -18.38 13.45
C PHE A 40 15.77 -17.01 13.18
N ARG A 41 16.57 -15.93 13.01
CA ARG A 41 16.02 -14.60 12.71
C ARG A 41 15.33 -14.55 11.35
N VAL A 42 15.91 -15.15 10.31
CA VAL A 42 15.34 -15.14 8.97
C VAL A 42 14.13 -16.06 8.89
N GLU A 43 14.21 -17.29 9.40
CA GLU A 43 13.08 -18.23 9.35
C GLU A 43 11.90 -17.78 10.21
N VAL A 44 12.14 -17.26 11.41
CA VAL A 44 11.04 -16.74 12.25
C VAL A 44 10.43 -15.50 11.60
N PHE A 45 11.24 -14.59 11.05
CA PHE A 45 10.72 -13.40 10.40
C PHE A 45 9.92 -13.74 9.13
N LEU A 46 10.43 -14.63 8.28
CA LEU A 46 9.72 -15.13 7.10
C LEU A 46 8.45 -15.90 7.49
N SER A 47 8.49 -16.68 8.58
CA SER A 47 7.31 -17.38 9.09
C SER A 47 6.23 -16.41 9.56
N VAL A 48 6.62 -15.34 10.28
CA VAL A 48 5.70 -14.28 10.70
C VAL A 48 5.11 -13.55 9.49
N ILE A 49 5.93 -13.23 8.48
CA ILE A 49 5.44 -12.63 7.22
C ILE A 49 4.45 -13.56 6.52
N ASN A 50 4.78 -14.84 6.39
CA ASN A 50 3.90 -15.83 5.74
C ASN A 50 2.57 -15.98 6.49
N LEU A 51 2.60 -15.98 7.82
CA LEU A 51 1.39 -16.02 8.64
C LEU A 51 0.54 -14.75 8.46
N GLN A 52 1.18 -13.58 8.42
CA GLN A 52 0.50 -12.31 8.15
C GLN A 52 -0.11 -12.29 6.74
N LEU A 53 0.61 -12.78 5.73
CA LEU A 53 0.11 -12.90 4.36
C LEU A 53 -1.09 -13.84 4.28
N GLN A 54 -1.02 -15.02 4.92
CA GLN A 54 -2.14 -15.95 4.96
C GLN A 54 -3.37 -15.37 5.67
N GLU A 55 -3.17 -14.64 6.76
CA GLU A 55 -4.28 -13.96 7.45
C GLU A 55 -4.89 -12.85 6.59
N LEU A 56 -4.06 -12.07 5.88
CA LEU A 56 -4.53 -11.08 4.92
C LEU A 56 -5.30 -11.74 3.76
N GLU A 57 -4.82 -12.86 3.25
CA GLU A 57 -5.49 -13.61 2.18
C GLU A 57 -6.83 -14.20 2.60
N LYS A 58 -6.98 -14.60 3.86
CA LYS A 58 -8.26 -15.07 4.42
C LYS A 58 -9.22 -13.92 4.72
N GLN A 59 -8.70 -12.76 5.12
CA GLN A 59 -9.51 -11.63 5.57
C GLN A 59 -9.99 -10.72 4.43
N PHE A 60 -9.25 -10.65 3.33
CA PHE A 60 -9.61 -9.84 2.17
C PHE A 60 -9.96 -10.72 0.98
N ASP A 61 -11.19 -10.60 0.49
CA ASP A 61 -11.55 -11.15 -0.81
C ASP A 61 -10.83 -10.39 -1.94
N GLU A 62 -10.91 -10.95 -3.16
CA GLU A 62 -10.22 -10.38 -4.32
C GLU A 62 -10.64 -8.94 -4.62
N ILE A 63 -11.91 -8.63 -4.35
CA ILE A 63 -12.50 -7.30 -4.52
C ILE A 63 -11.87 -6.30 -3.53
N SER A 64 -11.71 -6.70 -2.27
CA SER A 64 -11.13 -5.88 -1.22
C SER A 64 -9.63 -5.66 -1.45
N LYS A 65 -8.90 -6.68 -1.91
CA LYS A 65 -7.49 -6.52 -2.32
C LYS A 65 -7.36 -5.52 -3.47
N GLU A 66 -8.22 -5.64 -4.47
CA GLU A 66 -8.23 -4.71 -5.60
C GLU A 66 -8.56 -3.28 -5.18
N LEU A 67 -9.50 -3.11 -4.25
CA LEU A 67 -9.82 -1.82 -3.65
C LEU A 67 -8.59 -1.22 -2.96
N LEU A 68 -7.91 -1.97 -2.09
CA LEU A 68 -6.70 -1.54 -1.39
C LEU A 68 -5.57 -1.18 -2.35
N ILE A 69 -5.33 -1.99 -3.39
CA ILE A 69 -4.35 -1.70 -4.43
C ILE A 69 -4.69 -0.38 -5.15
N SER A 70 -5.97 -0.14 -5.41
CA SER A 70 -6.42 1.09 -6.06
C SER A 70 -6.29 2.30 -5.15
N ILE A 71 -6.49 2.15 -3.84
CA ILE A 71 -6.22 3.19 -2.83
C ILE A 71 -4.74 3.58 -2.81
N CYS A 72 -3.84 2.59 -2.86
CA CYS A 72 -2.40 2.83 -2.90
C CYS A 72 -1.96 3.65 -4.13
N SER A 73 -2.76 3.65 -5.21
CA SER A 73 -2.49 4.51 -6.38
C SER A 73 -2.68 6.00 -6.14
N PHE A 74 -3.28 6.43 -5.02
CA PHE A 74 -3.29 7.85 -4.64
C PHE A 74 -2.05 8.29 -3.84
N SER A 75 -1.13 7.37 -3.52
CA SER A 75 0.02 7.69 -2.66
C SER A 75 0.87 8.83 -3.25
N PRO A 76 1.12 9.92 -2.49
CA PRO A 76 1.99 11.01 -2.93
C PRO A 76 3.48 10.67 -2.85
N THR A 77 3.83 9.52 -2.24
CA THR A 77 5.21 9.04 -2.12
C THR A 77 5.93 9.03 -3.46
N ASN A 78 7.20 9.43 -3.46
CA ASN A 78 8.05 9.42 -4.64
C ASN A 78 7.39 10.13 -5.83
N GLN A 79 6.87 11.35 -5.58
CA GLN A 79 6.19 12.17 -6.58
C GLN A 79 5.03 11.43 -7.27
N PHE A 80 4.18 10.78 -6.47
CA PHE A 80 3.04 10.03 -6.98
C PHE A 80 3.42 8.89 -7.96
N SER A 81 4.58 8.24 -7.80
CA SER A 81 5.02 7.19 -8.73
C SER A 81 4.07 5.99 -8.86
N SER A 82 3.22 5.77 -7.85
CA SER A 82 2.22 4.70 -7.84
C SER A 82 0.89 5.10 -8.53
N PHE A 83 0.79 6.33 -9.03
CA PHE A 83 -0.43 6.86 -9.63
C PHE A 83 -0.79 6.13 -10.91
N ASP A 84 -1.98 5.54 -10.90
CA ASP A 84 -2.49 4.70 -11.98
C ASP A 84 -3.95 5.05 -12.26
N ILE A 85 -4.17 5.72 -13.39
CA ILE A 85 -5.49 6.17 -13.81
C ILE A 85 -6.47 5.00 -13.95
N ARG A 86 -6.02 3.82 -14.41
CA ARG A 86 -6.90 2.66 -14.65
C ARG A 86 -7.40 2.10 -13.32
N LYS A 87 -6.50 1.95 -12.34
CA LYS A 87 -6.84 1.52 -10.98
C LYS A 87 -7.77 2.51 -10.29
N LEU A 88 -7.49 3.80 -10.39
CA LEU A 88 -8.33 4.86 -9.79
C LEU A 88 -9.70 4.98 -10.47
N ARG A 89 -9.79 4.76 -11.78
CA ARG A 89 -11.08 4.69 -12.47
C ARG A 89 -11.87 3.45 -12.03
N ARG A 90 -11.20 2.33 -11.78
CA ARG A 90 -11.84 1.12 -11.25
C ARG A 90 -12.32 1.33 -9.81
N LEU A 91 -11.54 2.04 -8.99
CA LEU A 91 -11.94 2.45 -7.65
C LEU A 91 -13.26 3.23 -7.64
N ALA A 92 -13.42 4.17 -8.56
CA ALA A 92 -14.66 4.93 -8.71
C ALA A 92 -15.89 4.06 -9.02
N LYS A 93 -15.71 2.90 -9.68
CA LYS A 93 -16.82 1.98 -9.98
C LYS A 93 -17.41 1.33 -8.73
N PHE A 94 -16.68 1.30 -7.61
CA PHE A 94 -17.22 0.81 -6.33
C PHE A 94 -18.21 1.80 -5.69
N TYR A 95 -18.37 2.99 -6.26
CA TYR A 95 -19.22 4.08 -5.78
C TYR A 95 -20.21 4.52 -6.86
N PRO A 96 -21.15 3.65 -7.27
CA PRO A 96 -22.04 3.93 -8.39
C PRO A 96 -23.01 5.11 -8.13
N ASN A 97 -23.29 5.41 -6.86
CA ASN A 97 -24.14 6.55 -6.47
C ASN A 97 -23.41 7.89 -6.67
N GLU A 98 -22.12 7.93 -6.33
CA GLU A 98 -21.28 9.11 -6.43
C GLU A 98 -20.65 9.27 -7.83
N PHE A 99 -20.43 8.15 -8.54
CA PHE A 99 -19.83 8.10 -9.87
C PHE A 99 -20.68 7.28 -10.84
N PRO A 100 -21.78 7.86 -11.37
CA PRO A 100 -22.57 7.22 -12.41
C PRO A 100 -21.77 7.04 -13.71
N THR A 101 -22.23 6.16 -14.62
CA THR A 101 -21.52 5.81 -15.87
C THR A 101 -21.09 7.02 -16.70
N VAL A 102 -21.94 8.06 -16.76
CA VAL A 102 -21.64 9.31 -17.47
C VAL A 102 -20.41 9.98 -16.84
N GLU A 103 -20.32 10.04 -15.53
CA GLU A 103 -19.21 10.67 -14.81
C GLU A 103 -17.91 9.86 -14.94
N LEU A 104 -18.02 8.53 -14.92
CA LEU A 104 -16.88 7.63 -15.15
C LEU A 104 -16.22 7.84 -16.52
N SER A 105 -16.98 8.28 -17.54
CA SER A 105 -16.44 8.58 -18.87
C SER A 105 -15.46 9.76 -18.87
N PHE A 106 -15.66 10.73 -17.97
CA PHE A 106 -14.79 11.91 -17.82
C PHE A 106 -13.72 11.73 -16.74
N MET A 107 -13.77 10.63 -15.99
CA MET A 107 -12.91 10.40 -14.84
C MET A 107 -11.43 10.31 -15.20
N GLU A 108 -11.10 9.64 -16.30
CA GLU A 108 -9.71 9.55 -16.78
C GLU A 108 -9.11 10.92 -17.09
N ASN A 109 -9.87 11.79 -17.77
CA ASN A 109 -9.43 13.15 -18.06
C ASN A 109 -9.29 13.98 -16.78
N SER A 110 -10.20 13.80 -15.82
CA SER A 110 -10.17 14.47 -14.52
C SER A 110 -8.92 14.07 -13.72
N LEU A 111 -8.60 12.77 -13.67
CA LEU A 111 -7.41 12.24 -13.01
C LEU A 111 -6.12 12.72 -13.67
N ARG A 112 -6.08 12.80 -15.00
CA ARG A 112 -4.91 13.32 -15.74
C ARG A 112 -4.67 14.81 -15.47
N LYS A 113 -5.73 15.61 -15.44
CA LYS A 113 -5.64 17.04 -15.08
C LYS A 113 -5.18 17.22 -13.64
N TYR A 114 -5.73 16.44 -12.71
CA TYR A 114 -5.32 16.43 -11.31
C TYR A 114 -3.83 16.17 -11.17
N ILE A 115 -3.32 15.06 -11.70
CA ILE A 115 -1.91 14.69 -11.46
C ILE A 115 -0.94 15.72 -12.07
N ASN A 116 -1.24 16.24 -13.26
CA ASN A 116 -0.40 17.28 -13.89
C ASN A 116 -0.38 18.58 -13.07
N ASP A 117 -1.54 18.99 -12.54
CA ASP A 117 -1.67 20.19 -11.72
C ASP A 117 -1.04 20.04 -10.32
N ILE A 118 -0.99 18.82 -9.78
CA ILE A 118 -0.36 18.53 -8.50
C ILE A 118 1.15 18.42 -8.64
N LEU A 119 1.64 17.74 -9.68
CA LEU A 119 3.08 17.59 -9.92
C LEU A 119 3.77 18.90 -10.34
N SER A 120 3.03 19.85 -10.90
CA SER A 120 3.54 21.18 -11.23
C SER A 120 3.58 22.15 -10.04
N ASP A 121 3.01 21.76 -8.89
CA ASP A 121 2.96 22.58 -7.70
C ASP A 121 3.95 22.04 -6.65
N ASP A 122 5.08 22.75 -6.50
CA ASP A 122 6.17 22.36 -5.59
C ASP A 122 5.73 22.18 -4.14
N ARG A 123 4.58 22.76 -3.74
CA ARG A 123 4.00 22.58 -2.40
C ARG A 123 3.58 21.13 -2.11
N PHE A 124 3.49 20.28 -3.14
CA PHE A 124 3.17 18.85 -3.03
C PHE A 124 4.40 17.92 -3.11
N SER A 125 5.60 18.46 -3.40
CA SER A 125 6.82 17.68 -3.68
C SER A 125 7.34 16.82 -2.52
N MET A 126 7.06 17.20 -1.27
CA MET A 126 7.58 16.53 -0.07
C MET A 126 6.54 15.69 0.69
N LEU A 127 5.37 15.43 0.10
CA LEU A 127 4.31 14.66 0.74
C LEU A 127 4.69 13.17 0.82
N LYS A 128 4.70 12.61 2.03
CA LYS A 128 5.17 11.23 2.29
C LYS A 128 4.05 10.20 2.45
N SER A 129 2.78 10.62 2.54
CA SER A 129 1.67 9.68 2.68
C SER A 129 0.34 10.25 2.21
N LEU A 130 -0.57 9.36 1.80
CA LEU A 130 -1.98 9.62 1.42
C LEU A 130 -2.84 10.13 2.60
N SER A 131 -2.20 10.42 3.74
CA SER A 131 -2.85 10.84 4.98
C SER A 131 -3.45 12.24 4.90
N ASN A 132 -3.97 12.72 6.03
CA ASN A 132 -4.48 14.08 6.23
C ASN A 132 -3.60 15.17 5.59
N GLN A 133 -2.28 14.99 5.46
CA GLN A 133 -1.40 15.98 4.84
C GLN A 133 -1.78 16.29 3.37
N LEU A 134 -2.04 15.27 2.54
CA LEU A 134 -2.47 15.51 1.16
C LEU A 134 -3.80 16.26 1.12
N PHE A 135 -4.74 15.86 1.96
CA PHE A 135 -6.06 16.49 2.06
C PHE A 135 -6.00 17.94 2.49
N MET A 136 -5.26 18.23 3.57
CA MET A 136 -5.08 19.58 4.07
C MET A 136 -4.41 20.44 3.00
N LYS A 137 -3.42 19.89 2.27
CA LYS A 137 -2.77 20.62 1.17
C LYS A 137 -3.73 20.93 0.03
N LEU A 138 -4.58 20.00 -0.36
CA LEU A 138 -5.61 20.23 -1.40
C LEU A 138 -6.63 21.30 -0.96
N VAL A 139 -6.92 21.40 0.33
CA VAL A 139 -7.79 22.44 0.90
C VAL A 139 -7.09 23.79 0.91
N GLU A 140 -5.88 23.87 1.49
CA GLU A 140 -5.06 25.08 1.55
C GLU A 140 -4.85 25.72 0.16
N THR A 141 -4.60 24.88 -0.85
CA THR A 141 -4.32 25.33 -2.22
C THR A 141 -5.58 25.52 -3.06
N ARG A 142 -6.77 25.31 -2.48
CA ARG A 142 -8.08 25.30 -3.15
C ARG A 142 -8.23 24.29 -4.31
N LYS A 143 -7.26 23.40 -4.51
CA LYS A 143 -7.31 22.36 -5.55
C LYS A 143 -8.43 21.34 -5.33
N HIS A 144 -8.97 21.24 -4.12
CA HIS A 144 -10.17 20.46 -3.81
C HIS A 144 -11.43 20.95 -4.55
N GLU A 145 -11.51 22.24 -4.90
CA GLU A 145 -12.62 22.80 -5.71
C GLU A 145 -12.37 22.52 -7.19
N THR A 146 -11.15 22.81 -7.67
CA THR A 146 -10.73 22.61 -9.07
C THR A 146 -10.84 21.16 -9.50
N HIS A 147 -10.45 20.23 -8.63
CA HIS A 147 -10.47 18.78 -8.88
C HIS A 147 -11.52 18.07 -8.00
N SER A 148 -12.71 18.67 -7.88
CA SER A 148 -13.80 18.21 -7.00
C SER A 148 -14.13 16.72 -7.11
N ARG A 149 -14.12 16.15 -8.33
CA ARG A 149 -14.40 14.72 -8.54
C ARG A 149 -13.28 13.81 -8.03
N VAL A 150 -12.03 14.18 -8.24
CA VAL A 150 -10.88 13.43 -7.72
C VAL A 150 -10.80 13.57 -6.20
N TYR A 151 -11.09 14.75 -5.67
CA TYR A 151 -11.18 15.01 -4.25
C TYR A 151 -12.32 14.24 -3.56
N LEU A 152 -13.48 14.09 -4.22
CA LEU A 152 -14.56 13.22 -3.76
C LEU A 152 -14.12 11.75 -3.69
N LEU A 153 -13.45 11.25 -4.72
CA LEU A 153 -12.94 9.88 -4.72
C LEU A 153 -11.94 9.66 -3.57
N LEU A 154 -11.02 10.61 -3.37
CA LEU A 154 -10.11 10.63 -2.23
C LEU A 154 -10.89 10.60 -0.91
N LYS A 155 -11.93 11.43 -0.74
CA LYS A 155 -12.74 11.46 0.49
C LYS A 155 -13.33 10.09 0.79
N LEU A 156 -13.92 9.44 -0.20
CA LEU A 156 -14.50 8.10 -0.05
C LEU A 156 -13.44 7.07 0.36
N VAL A 157 -12.24 7.16 -0.22
CA VAL A 157 -11.08 6.34 0.18
C VAL A 157 -10.64 6.55 1.62
N LEU A 158 -10.67 7.77 2.14
CA LEU A 158 -10.37 8.01 3.55
C LEU A 158 -11.50 7.58 4.50
N LEU A 159 -12.73 7.56 4.02
CA LEU A 159 -13.88 7.08 4.79
C LEU A 159 -13.95 5.55 4.86
N LEU A 160 -13.29 4.85 3.95
CA LEU A 160 -13.22 3.38 3.89
C LEU A 160 -12.49 2.64 5.05
N PRO A 161 -11.37 3.09 5.66
CA PRO A 161 -10.46 2.08 6.27
C PRO A 161 -10.54 1.78 7.77
N VAL A 162 -11.44 2.33 8.61
CA VAL A 162 -11.36 2.06 10.08
C VAL A 162 -12.67 1.67 10.77
N SER A 163 -13.86 2.03 10.26
CA SER A 163 -15.07 2.00 11.09
C SER A 163 -15.74 0.62 11.24
N THR A 164 -15.58 -0.33 10.33
CA THR A 164 -16.30 -1.61 10.45
C THR A 164 -15.46 -2.68 11.14
N ALA A 165 -14.30 -3.05 10.60
CA ALA A 165 -13.58 -4.23 11.11
C ALA A 165 -12.81 -4.01 12.44
N SER A 166 -12.21 -2.84 12.69
CA SER A 166 -11.42 -2.60 13.91
C SER A 166 -12.28 -2.17 15.09
N VAL A 167 -13.29 -1.34 14.86
CA VAL A 167 -14.21 -0.88 15.91
C VAL A 167 -15.10 -2.04 16.36
N GLU A 168 -15.71 -2.81 15.46
CA GLU A 168 -16.54 -3.96 15.86
C GLU A 168 -15.72 -5.05 16.58
N ARG A 169 -14.46 -5.28 16.19
CA ARG A 169 -13.59 -6.27 16.85
C ARG A 169 -13.06 -5.78 18.20
N ALA A 170 -12.78 -4.47 18.35
CA ALA A 170 -12.43 -3.88 19.65
C ALA A 170 -13.62 -3.89 20.62
N PHE A 171 -14.82 -3.52 20.14
CA PHE A 171 -16.07 -3.61 20.91
C PHE A 171 -16.41 -5.06 21.27
N SER A 172 -16.30 -5.99 20.32
CA SER A 172 -16.52 -7.42 20.55
C SER A 172 -15.59 -7.97 21.64
N ARG A 173 -14.27 -7.72 21.53
CA ARG A 173 -13.29 -8.14 22.56
C ARG A 173 -13.59 -7.56 23.94
N MET A 174 -14.03 -6.30 24.01
CA MET A 174 -14.39 -5.64 25.28
C MET A 174 -15.63 -6.30 25.93
N THR A 175 -16.61 -6.73 25.13
CA THR A 175 -17.78 -7.44 25.65
C THR A 175 -17.45 -8.85 26.15
N THR A 176 -16.52 -9.57 25.51
CA THR A 176 -16.07 -10.90 25.95
C THR A 176 -15.34 -10.83 27.29
N ILE A 177 -14.47 -9.83 27.48
CA ILE A 177 -13.72 -9.64 28.74
C ILE A 177 -14.67 -9.26 29.89
N LYS A 178 -15.67 -8.40 29.65
CA LYS A 178 -16.69 -8.06 30.66
C LYS A 178 -17.50 -9.28 31.11
N LYS A 179 -17.78 -10.24 30.22
CA LYS A 179 -18.49 -11.48 30.54
C LYS A 179 -17.64 -12.52 31.28
N GLN A 180 -16.32 -12.33 31.36
CA GLN A 180 -15.42 -13.22 32.11
C GLN A 180 -15.07 -12.67 33.51
N ILE A 181 -15.41 -11.42 33.80
CA ILE A 181 -15.11 -10.72 35.07
C ILE A 181 -16.38 -10.52 35.92
N ALA A 182 -17.57 -10.74 35.36
CA ALA A 182 -18.84 -10.82 36.08
C ALA A 182 -19.20 -12.29 36.35
#